data_AF-A0A0W0SGL5-F1
#
_entry.id   AF-A0A0W0SGL5-F1
#
_cell.length_a   1.000
_cell.length_b   1.000
_cell.length_c   1.000
_cell.angle_alpha   90.00
_cell.angle_beta   90.00
_cell.angle_gamma   90.00
#
_symmetry.space_group_name_H-M   'P 1'
#
loop_
_entity.id
_entity.type
_entity.pdbx_description
1 polymer ?
#
loop_
_entity_poly.entity_id
_entity_poly.type
_entity_poly.pdbx_seq_one_letter_code
_entity_poly.pdbx_strand_id
1 'polypeptide(L)' 'MFFKQQYPDITAQDLLKVIQNLNAQSELVERQLREGSISPKSAHEEKQRLSSLISAYQENLMSVLQPQQKNTP' A
#
# COMPACT_ATOMS: atom_id res chain seq x y z
N MET A 1 -28.93 -13.78 16.04
CA MET A 1 -28.37 -12.69 15.21
C MET A 1 -27.04 -13.16 14.66
N PHE A 2 -26.88 -13.14 13.35
CA PHE A 2 -25.73 -13.68 12.62
C PHE A 2 -24.47 -12.86 12.95
N PHE A 3 -23.41 -13.55 13.36
CA PHE A 3 -22.05 -13.01 13.44
C PHE A 3 -21.65 -12.53 12.05
N LYS A 4 -21.79 -11.21 11.79
CA LYS A 4 -21.21 -10.59 10.61
C LYS A 4 -19.70 -10.68 10.78
N GLN A 5 -19.07 -11.42 9.87
CA GLN A 5 -17.64 -11.68 9.79
C GLN A 5 -16.84 -10.40 10.07
N GLN A 6 -16.23 -10.34 11.25
CA GLN A 6 -15.12 -9.43 11.51
C GLN A 6 -13.94 -9.96 10.71
N TYR A 7 -13.71 -9.40 9.53
CA TYR A 7 -12.37 -9.40 8.98
C TYR A 7 -11.44 -8.90 10.10
N PRO A 8 -10.31 -9.55 10.40
CA PRO A 8 -9.43 -9.09 11.46
C PRO A 8 -9.13 -7.62 11.21
N ASP A 9 -9.44 -6.76 12.19
CA ASP A 9 -9.33 -5.31 12.10
C ASP A 9 -7.97 -4.95 11.48
N ILE A 10 -7.95 -4.57 10.20
CA ILE A 10 -6.73 -4.18 9.51
C ILE A 10 -6.16 -2.99 10.29
N THR A 11 -5.03 -3.19 10.95
CA THR A 11 -4.46 -2.16 11.81
C THR A 11 -3.66 -1.16 10.98
N ALA A 12 -3.44 0.03 11.54
CA ALA A 12 -2.48 0.99 10.98
C ALA A 12 -1.09 0.36 10.78
N GLN A 13 -0.69 -0.56 11.67
CA GLN A 13 0.58 -1.26 11.57
C GLN A 13 0.63 -2.22 10.37
N ASP A 14 -0.47 -2.88 10.04
CA ASP A 14 -0.54 -3.75 8.87
C ASP A 14 -0.45 -2.94 7.57
N LEU A 15 -1.11 -1.79 7.51
CA LEU A 15 -1.00 -0.86 6.38
C LEU A 15 0.42 -0.33 6.21
N LEU A 16 1.09 0.04 7.31
CA LEU A 16 2.49 0.47 7.29
C LEU A 16 3.43 -0.62 6.78
N LYS A 17 3.24 -1.88 7.20
CA LYS A 17 4.03 -3.02 6.69
C LYS A 17 3.85 -3.20 5.18
N VAL A 18 2.63 -3.06 4.68
CA VAL A 18 2.38 -3.15 3.23
C VAL A 18 3.08 -2.03 2.48
N ILE A 19 3.00 -0.79 2.96
CA ILE A 19 3.71 0.36 2.36
C ILE A 19 5.22 0.12 2.33
N GLN A 20 5.80 -0.39 3.42
CA GLN A 20 7.23 -0.74 3.47
C GLN A 20 7.60 -1.80 2.44
N ASN A 21 6.79 -2.86 2.31
CA ASN A 21 7.02 -3.91 1.32
C ASN A 21 6.91 -3.39 -0.13
N LEU A 22 5.95 -2.50 -0.42
CA LEU A 22 5.82 -1.88 -1.73
C LEU A 22 7.02 -0.99 -2.08
N ASN A 23 7.56 -0.26 -1.10
CA ASN A 23 8.80 0.49 -1.28
C ASN A 23 9.99 -0.43 -1.57
N ALA A 24 10.13 -1.53 -0.83
CA ALA A 24 11.18 -2.53 -1.09
C ALA A 24 11.06 -3.14 -2.49
N GLN A 25 9.83 -3.38 -2.98
CA GLN A 25 9.61 -3.83 -4.37
C GLN A 25 10.03 -2.78 -5.40
N SER A 26 9.79 -1.49 -5.13
CA SER A 26 10.26 -0.41 -6.00
C SER A 26 11.79 -0.39 -6.11
N GLU A 27 12.49 -0.58 -4.99
CA GLU A 27 13.96 -0.71 -4.98
C GLU A 27 14.45 -1.95 -5.75
N LEU A 28 13.74 -3.07 -5.65
CA LEU A 28 14.07 -4.28 -6.42
C LEU A 28 13.90 -4.05 -7.92
N VAL A 29 12.83 -3.39 -8.35
CA VAL A 29 12.62 -3.01 -9.76
C VAL A 29 13.76 -2.11 -10.24
N GLU A 30 14.25 -1.19 -9.40
CA GLU A 30 15.42 -0.37 -9.75
C GLU A 30 16.68 -1.18 -9.95
N ARG A 31 16.95 -2.14 -9.06
CA ARG A 31 18.12 -3.01 -9.19
C ARG A 31 18.03 -3.87 -10.44
N GLN A 32 16.87 -4.48 -10.69
CA GLN A 32 16.62 -5.27 -11.90
C GLN A 32 16.79 -4.44 -13.19
N LEU A 33 16.38 -3.17 -13.18
CA LEU A 33 16.61 -2.28 -14.32
C LEU A 33 18.10 -1.99 -14.51
N ARG A 34 18.84 -1.71 -13.43
CA ARG A 34 20.30 -1.45 -13.48
C ARG A 34 21.09 -2.69 -13.94
N GLU A 35 20.66 -3.87 -13.52
CA GLU A 35 21.24 -5.16 -13.91
C GLU A 35 20.86 -5.57 -15.35
N GLY A 36 19.89 -4.88 -15.97
CA GLY A 36 19.38 -5.23 -17.30
C GLY A 36 18.46 -6.45 -17.31
N SER A 37 18.05 -6.94 -16.13
CA SER A 37 17.16 -8.09 -15.93
C SER A 37 15.71 -7.80 -16.39
N ILE A 38 15.34 -6.52 -16.50
CA ILE A 38 14.03 -6.08 -17.02
C ILE A 38 14.20 -4.91 -18.00
N SER A 39 13.23 -4.74 -18.89
CA SER A 39 13.23 -3.60 -19.84
C SER A 39 12.92 -2.27 -19.12
N PRO A 40 13.41 -1.13 -19.64
CA PRO A 40 13.06 0.19 -19.12
C PRO A 40 11.54 0.46 -19.12
N LYS A 41 10.83 -0.05 -20.14
CA LYS A 41 9.37 0.06 -20.22
C LYS A 41 8.69 -0.69 -19.08
N SER A 42 9.05 -1.96 -18.88
CA SER A 42 8.52 -2.79 -17.79
C SER A 42 8.82 -2.20 -16.42
N ALA A 43 10.03 -1.67 -16.23
CA ALA A 43 10.40 -0.99 -14.99
C ALA A 43 9.56 0.26 -14.74
N HIS A 44 9.28 1.04 -15.78
CA HIS A 44 8.45 2.25 -15.67
C HIS A 44 7.00 1.91 -15.32
N GLU A 45 6.40 0.94 -16.01
CA GLU A 45 5.04 0.48 -15.76
C GLU A 45 4.88 -0.06 -14.33
N GLU A 46 5.82 -0.88 -13.86
CA GLU A 46 5.74 -1.43 -12.51
C GLU A 46 5.96 -0.35 -11.43
N LYS A 47 6.89 0.60 -11.64
CA LYS A 47 7.04 1.73 -10.71
C LYS A 47 5.79 2.59 -10.63
N GLN A 48 5.12 2.86 -11.75
CA GLN A 48 3.84 3.59 -11.75
C GLN A 48 2.79 2.84 -10.94
N ARG A 49 2.65 1.53 -11.19
CA ARG A 49 1.71 0.67 -10.47
C ARG A 49 1.99 0.64 -8.96
N LEU A 50 3.25 0.49 -8.56
CA LEU A 50 3.67 0.52 -7.15
C LEU A 50 3.37 1.88 -6.51
N SER A 51 3.63 2.98 -7.21
CA SER A 51 3.30 4.32 -6.73
C SER A 51 1.80 4.48 -6.46
N SER A 52 0.94 4.02 -7.38
CA SER A 52 -0.51 4.07 -7.19
C SER A 52 -0.97 3.24 -5.99
N LEU A 53 -0.39 2.06 -5.79
CA LEU A 53 -0.68 1.22 -4.63
C LEU A 53 -0.24 1.89 -3.32
N ILE A 54 0.97 2.45 -3.28
CA ILE A 54 1.48 3.15 -2.10
C ILE A 54 0.53 4.30 -1.71
N SER A 55 0.11 5.12 -2.67
CA SER A 55 -0.84 6.21 -2.42
C SER A 55 -2.17 5.69 -1.84
N ALA A 56 -2.76 4.63 -2.42
CA ALA A 56 -4.00 4.05 -1.90
C ALA A 56 -3.84 3.51 -0.47
N TYR A 57 -2.72 2.85 -0.15
CA TYR A 57 -2.46 2.38 1.21
C TYR A 57 -2.20 3.53 2.20
N GLN A 58 -1.58 4.63 1.76
CA GLN A 58 -1.42 5.84 2.56
C GLN A 58 -2.76 6.50 2.87
N GLU A 59 -3.67 6.58 1.89
CA GLU A 59 -5.04 7.07 2.10
C GLU A 59 -5.79 6.20 3.12
N ASN A 60 -5.70 4.88 2.98
CA ASN A 60 -6.30 3.95 3.95
C ASN A 60 -5.70 4.11 5.35
N LEU A 61 -4.38 4.31 5.45
CA LEU A 61 -3.70 4.56 6.72
C LEU A 61 -4.23 5.83 7.37
N MET A 62 -4.37 6.92 6.60
CA MET A 62 -4.95 8.17 7.09
C MET A 62 -6.40 7.99 7.54
N SER A 63 -7.20 7.18 6.84
CA SER A 63 -8.59 6.88 7.23
C SER A 63 -8.67 6.10 8.54
N VAL A 64 -7.74 5.17 8.80
CA VAL A 64 -7.68 4.40 10.06
C VAL A 64 -7.18 5.27 11.22
N LEU A 65 -6.27 6.22 10.95
CA LEU A 65 -5.72 7.11 11.97
C LEU A 65 -6.62 8.31 12.31
N GLN A 66 -7.49 8.71 11.38
CA GLN A 66 -8.51 9.72 11.67
C GLN A 66 -9.56 9.10 12.59
N PRO A 67 -9.73 9.56 13.85
CA PRO A 67 -10.89 9.16 14.63
C PRO A 67 -12.11 9.60 13.83
N GLN A 68 -13.02 8.67 13.51
CA GLN A 68 -14.29 9.02 12.89
C GLN A 68 -14.89 10.16 13.71
N GLN A 69 -14.92 11.38 13.16
CA GLN A 69 -15.69 12.50 13.69
C GLN A 69 -17.15 12.07 13.59
N LYS A 70 -17.58 11.27 14.55
CA LYS A 70 -18.94 10.81 14.68
C LYS A 70 -19.71 12.01 15.21
N ASN A 71 -20.47 12.62 14.31
CA ASN A 71 -21.50 13.61 14.57
C ASN A 71 -22.12 13.41 15.96
N THR A 72 -21.90 14.36 16.87
CA THR A 72 -22.84 14.60 17.96
C THR A 72 -24.00 15.44 17.41
N PRO A 73 -25.26 15.06 17.73
CA PRO A 73 -26.48 15.69 17.19
C PRO A 73 -26.63 17.16 17.55
#